data_AF-A0AAX3L371-F1
#
_entry.id   AF-A0AAX3L371-F1
#
_cell.length_a   1.000
_cell.length_b   1.000
_cell.length_c   1.000
_cell.angle_alpha   90.00
_cell.angle_beta   90.00
_cell.angle_gamma   90.00
#
_symmetry.space_group_name_H-M   'P 1'
#
loop_
_entity.id
_entity.type
_entity.pdbx_description
1 polymer ?
#
loop_
_entity_poly.entity_id
_entity_poly.type
_entity_poly.pdbx_seq_one_letter_code
_entity_poly.pdbx_strand_id
1 'polypeptide(L)'
;MAEILCEFERLTSKPTGLARERFRRNAGKTLAIALLGLLATDVLAGPAAYWRWRSTTDNQEFCTQTPPGPGWIKVAGPFRDLQCREPGSVSLRRWTEPPQQRF
;
A
#
# COMPACT_ATOMS: atom_id res chain seq x y z
N MET A 1 21.12 25.18 48.61
CA MET A 1 22.20 24.29 48.12
C MET A 1 22.11 22.85 48.66
N ALA A 2 21.36 22.56 49.74
CA ALA A 2 21.30 21.21 50.34
C ALA A 2 20.21 20.27 49.77
N GLU A 3 19.26 20.75 48.95
CA GLU A 3 18.17 19.91 48.44
C GLU A 3 18.52 19.09 47.19
N ILE A 4 19.55 19.47 46.44
CA ILE A 4 19.84 18.85 45.13
C ILE A 4 20.54 17.50 45.25
N LEU A 5 21.19 17.20 46.38
CA LEU A 5 21.95 15.96 46.54
C LEU A 5 21.10 14.76 47.02
N CYS A 6 19.95 14.99 47.66
CA CYS A 6 19.08 13.91 48.15
C CYS A 6 18.29 13.22 47.01
N GLU A 7 18.12 13.91 45.88
CA GLU A 7 17.43 13.38 44.68
C GLU A 7 18.31 12.39 43.90
N PHE A 8 19.63 12.58 43.92
CA PHE A 8 20.56 11.81 43.09
C PHE A 8 20.82 10.39 43.63
N GLU A 9 20.86 10.22 44.96
CA GLU A 9 21.02 8.89 45.58
C GLU A 9 19.78 7.99 45.37
N ARG A 10 18.60 8.59 45.15
CA ARG A 10 17.37 7.84 44.88
C ARG A 10 17.38 7.18 43.50
N LEU A 11 18.13 7.70 42.54
CA LEU A 11 18.23 7.18 41.17
C LEU A 11 19.26 6.04 41.02
N THR A 12 20.16 5.84 41.98
CA THR A 12 21.15 4.74 41.93
C THR A 12 20.75 3.52 42.76
N SER A 13 19.56 3.53 43.37
CA SER A 13 19.00 2.36 44.07
C SER A 13 18.92 1.17 43.12
N LYS A 14 19.83 0.19 43.29
CA LYS A 14 19.84 -1.09 42.56
C LYS A 14 18.43 -1.69 42.59
N PRO A 15 17.85 -2.05 41.43
CA PRO A 15 16.57 -2.75 41.43
C PRO A 15 16.77 -4.11 42.11
N THR A 16 16.05 -4.30 43.22
CA THR A 16 15.91 -5.55 43.94
C THR A 16 15.46 -6.65 42.98
N GLY A 17 16.02 -7.87 43.10
CA GLY A 17 15.92 -8.96 42.11
C GLY A 17 14.51 -9.34 41.62
N LEU A 18 13.45 -8.93 42.33
CA LEU A 18 12.04 -9.08 41.93
C LEU A 18 11.65 -8.28 40.68
N ALA A 19 12.26 -7.11 40.42
CA ALA A 19 12.02 -6.34 39.19
C ALA A 19 12.62 -7.02 37.95
N ARG A 20 13.73 -7.74 38.14
CA ARG A 20 14.44 -8.49 37.09
C ARG A 20 13.59 -9.65 36.54
N GLU A 21 12.76 -10.27 37.37
CA GLU A 21 11.90 -11.37 36.96
C GLU A 21 10.56 -10.94 36.35
N ARG A 22 10.02 -9.78 36.75
CA ARG A 22 8.81 -9.22 36.13
C ARG A 22 9.09 -8.68 34.72
N PHE A 23 10.27 -8.09 34.51
CA PHE A 23 10.74 -7.67 33.20
C PHE A 23 10.91 -8.87 32.25
N ARG A 24 11.47 -9.98 32.75
CA ARG A 24 11.68 -11.22 31.99
C ARG A 24 10.36 -11.93 31.59
N ARG A 25 9.29 -11.79 32.37
CA ARG A 25 7.94 -12.32 32.04
C ARG A 25 7.19 -11.50 31.00
N ASN A 26 7.40 -10.19 30.96
CA ASN A 26 6.69 -9.29 30.04
C ASN A 26 7.45 -9.07 28.73
N ALA A 27 8.78 -9.24 28.73
CA ALA A 27 9.64 -9.08 27.55
C ALA A 27 9.18 -9.89 26.33
N GLY A 28 8.70 -11.13 26.53
CA GLY A 28 8.18 -11.94 25.42
C GLY A 28 6.92 -11.38 24.78
N LYS A 29 6.02 -10.78 25.58
CA LYS A 29 4.80 -10.12 25.08
C LYS A 29 5.13 -8.80 24.37
N THR A 30 6.04 -8.00 24.92
CA THR A 30 6.49 -6.76 24.26
C THR A 30 7.23 -7.05 22.97
N LEU A 31 8.07 -8.09 22.91
CA LEU A 31 8.74 -8.49 21.67
C LEU A 31 7.73 -8.96 20.61
N ALA A 32 6.74 -9.76 21.01
CA ALA A 32 5.70 -10.24 20.11
C ALA A 32 4.86 -9.09 19.53
N ILE A 33 4.48 -8.11 20.34
CA ILE A 33 3.74 -6.92 19.89
C ILE A 33 4.60 -6.07 18.95
N ALA A 34 5.89 -5.89 19.25
CA ALA A 34 6.82 -5.15 18.39
C ALA A 34 7.03 -5.85 17.03
N LEU A 35 7.14 -7.18 17.02
CA LEU A 35 7.21 -7.99 15.80
C LEU A 35 5.94 -7.90 14.97
N LEU A 36 4.75 -7.93 15.60
CA LEU A 36 3.48 -7.72 14.90
C LEU A 36 3.37 -6.32 14.29
N GLY A 37 3.87 -5.28 14.98
CA GLY A 37 3.88 -3.92 14.45
C GLY A 37 4.74 -3.75 13.21
N LEU A 38 5.85 -4.51 13.10
CA LEU A 38 6.73 -4.49 11.92
C LEU A 38 6.10 -5.10 10.67
N LEU A 39 5.08 -5.96 10.83
CA LEU A 39 4.35 -6.58 9.73
C LEU A 39 3.21 -5.68 9.18
N ALA A 40 2.87 -4.61 9.89
CA ALA A 40 1.84 -3.66 9.47
C ALA A 40 2.42 -2.63 8.49
N THR A 41 2.70 -3.05 7.27
CA THR A 41 3.03 -2.14 6.16
C THR A 41 1.78 -1.85 5.35
N ASP A 42 1.42 -0.57 5.24
CA ASP A 42 0.33 -0.13 4.37
C ASP A 42 0.71 -0.32 2.90
N VAL A 43 -0.09 -1.12 2.16
CA VAL A 43 -0.02 -1.19 0.70
C VAL A 43 -0.93 -0.11 0.13
N LEU A 44 -0.34 1.01 -0.28
CA LEU A 44 -1.05 2.06 -1.01
C LEU A 44 -1.32 1.58 -2.44
N ALA A 45 -2.51 1.02 -2.66
CA ALA A 45 -2.98 0.70 -4.01
C ALA A 45 -3.43 2.00 -4.72
N GLY A 46 -2.72 2.37 -5.79
CA GLY A 46 -3.18 3.43 -6.68
C GLY A 46 -4.50 3.07 -7.38
N PRO A 47 -5.27 4.05 -7.89
CA PRO A 47 -6.51 3.78 -8.60
C PRO A 47 -6.24 2.91 -9.82
N ALA A 48 -6.99 1.81 -9.96
CA ALA A 48 -6.82 0.88 -11.06
C ALA A 48 -7.16 1.54 -12.40
N ALA A 49 -6.31 1.35 -13.40
CA ALA A 49 -6.49 1.93 -14.72
C ALA A 49 -7.47 1.09 -15.55
N TYR A 50 -8.48 1.73 -16.12
CA TYR A 50 -9.45 1.11 -17.02
C TYR A 50 -9.23 1.58 -18.46
N TRP A 51 -9.54 0.72 -19.43
CA TRP A 51 -9.49 1.06 -20.86
C TRP A 51 -10.82 0.76 -21.53
N ARG A 52 -11.13 1.57 -22.54
CA ARG A 52 -12.25 1.29 -23.43
C ARG A 52 -11.74 0.42 -24.57
N TRP A 53 -12.37 -0.74 -24.73
CA TRP A 53 -12.10 -1.71 -25.77
C TRP A 53 -13.24 -1.71 -26.77
N ARG A 54 -12.94 -1.93 -28.05
CA ARG A 54 -13.93 -2.14 -29.10
C ARG A 54 -13.71 -3.51 -29.72
N SER A 55 -14.76 -4.27 -29.89
CA SER A 55 -14.72 -5.55 -30.58
C SER A 55 -14.61 -5.33 -32.10
N THR A 56 -13.69 -6.04 -32.73
CA THR A 56 -13.44 -5.96 -34.17
C THR A 56 -14.58 -6.60 -34.99
N THR A 57 -15.36 -7.49 -34.40
CA THR A 57 -16.40 -8.27 -35.12
C THR A 57 -17.75 -7.56 -35.14
N ASP A 58 -18.17 -6.98 -34.02
CA ASP A 58 -19.51 -6.40 -33.82
C ASP A 58 -19.49 -4.91 -33.42
N ASN A 59 -18.29 -4.30 -33.36
CA ASN A 59 -18.08 -2.91 -32.92
C ASN A 59 -18.63 -2.59 -31.52
N GLN A 60 -18.92 -3.59 -30.69
CA GLN A 60 -19.33 -3.38 -29.31
C GLN A 60 -18.20 -2.77 -28.49
N GLU A 61 -18.53 -1.83 -27.61
CA GLU A 61 -17.56 -1.21 -26.71
C GLU A 61 -17.71 -1.73 -25.28
N PHE A 62 -16.58 -2.01 -24.62
CA PHE A 62 -16.56 -2.51 -23.25
C PHE A 62 -15.45 -1.85 -22.43
N CYS A 63 -15.76 -1.48 -21.18
CA CYS A 63 -14.81 -0.85 -20.26
C CYS A 63 -14.27 -1.89 -19.28
N THR A 64 -12.96 -2.10 -19.27
CA THR A 64 -12.29 -3.08 -18.39
C THR A 64 -10.78 -2.82 -18.33
N GLN A 65 -10.12 -3.33 -17.28
CA GLN A 65 -8.66 -3.25 -17.13
C GLN A 65 -7.91 -4.12 -18.15
N THR A 66 -8.49 -5.24 -18.58
CA THR A 66 -7.84 -6.20 -19.49
C THR A 66 -8.74 -6.49 -20.69
N PRO A 67 -8.18 -6.82 -21.87
CA PRO A 67 -9.00 -7.12 -23.04
C PRO A 67 -9.98 -8.27 -22.72
N PRO A 68 -11.27 -8.15 -23.09
CA PRO A 68 -12.27 -9.19 -22.82
C PRO A 68 -11.95 -10.54 -23.48
N GLY A 69 -11.20 -10.52 -24.59
CA GLY A 69 -10.75 -11.70 -25.32
C GLY A 69 -10.01 -11.33 -26.60
N PRO A 70 -9.73 -12.32 -27.47
CA PRO A 70 -9.23 -12.07 -28.82
C PRO A 70 -10.20 -11.21 -29.63
N GLY A 71 -9.67 -10.38 -30.53
CA GLY A 71 -10.50 -9.52 -31.38
C GLY A 71 -11.02 -8.26 -30.69
N TRP A 72 -10.44 -7.84 -29.56
CA TRP A 72 -10.72 -6.56 -28.92
C TRP A 72 -9.55 -5.60 -29.10
N ILE A 73 -9.83 -4.40 -29.60
CA ILE A 73 -8.85 -3.33 -29.79
C ILE A 73 -9.04 -2.23 -28.74
N LYS A 74 -7.93 -1.69 -28.24
CA LYS A 74 -7.95 -0.59 -27.27
C LYS A 74 -8.25 0.73 -28.01
N VAL A 75 -9.30 1.45 -27.61
CA VAL A 75 -9.74 2.69 -28.27
C VAL A 75 -9.61 3.94 -27.41
N ALA A 76 -9.64 3.84 -26.07
CA ALA A 76 -9.44 4.98 -25.18
C ALA A 76 -8.94 4.58 -23.78
N GLY A 77 -8.46 5.57 -23.02
CA GLY A 77 -8.01 5.43 -21.63
C GLY A 77 -6.57 5.95 -21.43
N PRO A 78 -6.01 5.85 -20.20
CA PRO A 78 -6.60 5.23 -19.02
C PRO A 78 -7.71 6.06 -18.35
N PHE A 79 -8.76 5.37 -17.87
CA PHE A 79 -9.83 5.91 -17.03
C PHE A 79 -9.62 5.48 -15.58
N ARG A 80 -10.20 6.23 -14.63
CA ARG A 80 -10.12 5.92 -13.19
C ARG A 80 -11.34 5.16 -12.66
N ASP A 81 -12.36 4.97 -13.49
CA ASP A 81 -13.63 4.36 -13.13
C ASP A 81 -13.99 3.17 -14.02
N LEU A 82 -14.82 2.28 -13.47
CA LEU A 82 -15.31 1.05 -14.11
C LEU A 82 -16.18 1.30 -15.35
N GLN A 83 -16.72 2.52 -15.52
CA GLN A 83 -17.58 2.88 -16.64
C GLN A 83 -16.86 3.73 -17.70
N CYS A 84 -15.55 3.97 -17.55
CA CYS A 84 -14.77 4.79 -18.46
C CYS A 84 -15.37 6.21 -18.67
N ARG A 85 -15.89 6.82 -17.59
CA ARG A 85 -16.48 8.18 -17.60
C ARG A 85 -15.47 9.25 -17.23
N GLU A 86 -14.56 8.96 -16.31
CA GLU A 86 -13.61 9.92 -15.75
C GLU A 86 -12.17 9.63 -16.23
N PRO A 87 -11.48 10.61 -16.85
CA PRO A 87 -10.11 10.41 -17.28
C PRO A 87 -9.17 10.20 -16.08
N GLY A 88 -8.23 9.27 -16.23
CA GLY A 88 -7.17 9.05 -15.25
C GLY A 88 -6.23 10.26 -15.14
N SER A 89 -5.54 10.39 -14.01
CA SER A 89 -4.56 11.47 -13.77
C SER A 89 -3.23 11.26 -14.48
N VAL A 90 -3.01 10.09 -15.10
CA VAL A 90 -1.79 9.80 -15.86
C VAL A 90 -1.90 10.47 -17.23
N SER A 91 -0.90 11.28 -17.60
CA SER A 91 -0.82 11.94 -18.90
C SER A 91 -1.00 10.94 -20.04
N LEU A 92 -2.02 11.14 -20.87
CA LEU A 92 -2.47 10.22 -21.94
C LEU A 92 -1.38 9.86 -22.97
N ARG A 93 -0.30 10.66 -23.06
CA ARG A 93 0.77 10.55 -24.07
C ARG A 93 1.45 9.18 -24.14
N ARG A 94 1.51 8.41 -23.06
CA ARG A 94 2.13 7.07 -23.06
C ARG A 94 1.23 5.98 -23.64
N TRP A 95 -0.09 6.18 -23.66
CA TRP A 95 -1.08 5.18 -24.04
C TRP A 95 -1.89 5.55 -25.29
N THR A 96 -1.63 6.72 -25.88
CA THR A 96 -2.27 7.16 -27.12
C THR A 96 -1.76 6.39 -28.34
N GLU A 97 -0.67 5.65 -28.19
CA GLU A 97 -0.15 4.79 -29.24
C GLU A 97 -0.72 3.37 -29.06
N PRO A 98 -1.58 2.88 -29.97
CA PRO A 98 -1.91 1.46 -29.97
C PRO A 98 -0.60 0.68 -30.10
N PRO A 99 -0.37 -0.39 -29.31
CA PRO A 99 0.78 -1.25 -29.54
C PRO A 99 0.69 -1.71 -31.00
N GLN A 100 1.62 -1.25 -31.83
CA GLN A 100 1.75 -1.70 -33.20
C GLN A 100 1.81 -3.22 -33.14
N GLN A 101 0.75 -3.89 -33.61
CA GLN A 101 0.75 -5.32 -33.74
C GLN A 101 1.81 -5.65 -34.79
N ARG A 102 3.02 -5.91 -34.30
CA ARG A 102 4.12 -6.36 -35.14
C ARG A 102 3.71 -7.74 -35.65
N PHE A 103 3.39 -7.79 -36.93
CA PHE A 103 3.11 -9.00 -37.70
C PHE A 103 4.24 -10.01 -37.57
#